data_AF-A0A839ZZK4-F1
#
_entry.id   AF-A0A839ZZK4-F1
#
_cell.length_a   1.000
_cell.length_b   1.000
_cell.length_c   1.000
_cell.angle_alpha   90.00
_cell.angle_beta   90.00
_cell.angle_gamma   90.00
#
_symmetry.space_group_name_H-M   'P 1'
#
loop_
_entity.id
_entity.type
_entity.pdbx_description
1 polymer ?
#
loop_
_entity_poly.entity_id
_entity_poly.type
_entity_poly.pdbx_seq_one_letter_code
_entity_poly.pdbx_strand_id
1 'polypeptide(L)' 'MTKIRYLGVTDPKAAFETLRPYHRALIALQTKCRPFGTDYLILAAAQKALETAAYHFTRDTAFYSGKPHG' A
#
# COMPACT_ATOMS: atom_id res chain seq x y z
N MET A 1 -22.75 -27.85 -3.97
CA MET A 1 -22.11 -26.53 -4.20
C MET A 1 -22.22 -25.71 -2.93
N THR A 2 -21.13 -25.58 -2.17
CA THR A 2 -21.11 -24.74 -0.97
C THR A 2 -20.98 -23.27 -1.42
N LYS A 3 -21.97 -22.43 -1.11
CA LYS A 3 -21.89 -20.98 -1.34
C LYS A 3 -20.82 -20.40 -0.41
N ILE A 4 -19.62 -20.13 -0.92
CA ILE A 4 -18.65 -19.31 -0.21
C ILE A 4 -19.23 -17.89 -0.17
N ARG A 5 -19.60 -17.41 1.03
CA ARG A 5 -19.94 -16.00 1.24
C ARG A 5 -18.64 -15.22 1.28
N TYR A 6 -18.32 -14.51 0.21
CA TYR A 6 -17.23 -13.55 0.23
C TYR A 6 -17.62 -12.40 1.16
N LEU A 7 -17.03 -12.36 2.36
CA LEU A 7 -17.28 -11.32 3.35
C LEU A 7 -16.45 -10.05 3.10
N GLY A 8 -15.51 -10.10 2.15
CA GLY A 8 -14.57 -9.02 1.91
C GLY A 8 -13.63 -8.77 3.08
N VAL A 9 -12.97 -7.61 3.06
CA VAL A 9 -12.17 -7.12 4.18
C VAL A 9 -13.12 -6.42 5.16
N THR A 10 -13.32 -7.00 6.34
CA THR A 10 -14.31 -6.52 7.33
C THR A 10 -13.92 -5.18 7.96
N ASP A 11 -12.63 -4.96 8.17
CA ASP A 11 -12.04 -3.66 8.54
C ASP A 11 -10.90 -3.33 7.57
N PRO A 12 -11.21 -2.65 6.45
CA PRO A 12 -10.21 -2.20 5.49
C PRO A 12 -9.07 -1.40 6.10
N LYS A 13 -9.36 -0.52 7.07
CA LYS A 13 -8.32 0.35 7.63
C LYS A 13 -7.35 -0.47 8.45
N ALA A 14 -7.84 -1.32 9.35
CA ALA A 14 -6.96 -2.20 10.13
C ALA A 14 -6.16 -3.15 9.24
N ALA A 15 -6.78 -3.74 8.22
CA ALA A 15 -6.08 -4.66 7.32
C ALA A 15 -4.97 -3.96 6.53
N PHE A 16 -5.23 -2.78 5.95
CA PHE A 16 -4.21 -2.03 5.21
C PHE A 16 -3.16 -1.40 6.14
N GLU A 17 -3.49 -1.10 7.40
CA GLU A 17 -2.52 -0.63 8.39
C GLU A 17 -1.40 -1.68 8.63
N THR A 18 -1.75 -2.97 8.63
CA THR A 18 -0.74 -4.04 8.74
C THR A 18 0.26 -4.07 7.58
N LEU A 19 -0.07 -3.43 6.46
CA LEU A 19 0.79 -3.35 5.28
C LEU A 19 1.75 -2.15 5.31
N ARG A 20 1.60 -1.22 6.27
CA ARG A 20 2.45 -0.03 6.40
C ARG A 20 3.96 -0.35 6.47
N PRO A 21 4.44 -1.40 7.16
CA PRO A 21 5.85 -1.76 7.14
C PRO A 21 6.37 -2.09 5.74
N TYR A 22 5.55 -2.72 4.88
CA TYR A 22 5.94 -3.06 3.51
C TYR A 22 6.00 -1.82 2.61
N HIS A 23 5.06 -0.88 2.75
CA HIS A 23 5.14 0.43 2.07
C HIS A 23 6.45 1.15 2.42
N ARG A 24 6.81 1.19 3.70
CA ARG A 24 8.08 1.76 4.17
C ARG A 24 9.30 1.02 3.62
N ALA A 25 9.24 -0.31 3.54
CA ALA A 25 10.33 -1.11 2.96
C ALA A 25 10.51 -0.83 1.47
N LEU A 26 9.44 -0.66 0.70
CA LEU A 26 9.50 -0.28 -0.72
C LEU A 26 10.16 1.10 -0.90
N ILE A 27 9.81 2.07 -0.06
CA ILE A 27 10.47 3.39 -0.05
C ILE A 27 11.97 3.23 0.25
N ALA A 28 12.32 2.48 1.30
CA ALA A 28 13.70 2.29 1.72
C ALA A 28 14.55 1.51 0.68
N LEU A 29 13.94 0.67 -0.14
CA LEU A 29 14.59 0.06 -1.30
C LEU A 29 14.76 1.07 -2.43
N GLN A 30 13.73 1.86 -2.71
CA GLN A 30 13.74 2.83 -3.80
C GLN A 30 14.82 3.90 -3.61
N THR A 31 15.06 4.34 -2.36
CA THR A 31 16.11 5.33 -2.06
C THR A 31 17.52 4.85 -2.36
N LYS A 32 17.72 3.54 -2.55
CA LYS A 32 19.01 2.95 -2.95
C LYS A 32 19.19 2.85 -4.47
N CYS A 33 18.12 3.06 -5.23
CA CYS A 33 18.13 2.97 -6.69
C CYS A 33 18.44 4.31 -7.32
N ARG A 34 19.06 4.30 -8.52
CA ARG A 34 19.24 5.51 -9.33
C ARG A 34 17.87 6.12 -9.64
N PRO A 35 17.63 7.41 -9.34
CA PRO A 35 16.38 8.08 -9.68
C PRO A 35 16.03 7.91 -11.16
N PHE A 36 14.76 7.57 -11.43
CA PHE A 36 14.22 7.30 -12.76
C PHE A 36 14.85 6.12 -13.52
N GLY A 37 15.72 5.33 -12.89
CA GLY A 37 16.17 4.05 -13.43
C GLY A 37 15.08 2.97 -13.34
N THR A 38 15.24 1.87 -14.06
CA THR A 38 14.27 0.76 -14.09
C THR A 38 13.89 0.27 -12.69
N ASP A 39 14.88 0.03 -11.82
CA ASP A 39 14.65 -0.46 -10.45
C ASP A 39 13.89 0.57 -9.60
N TYR A 40 14.18 1.85 -9.79
CA TYR A 40 13.48 2.93 -9.11
C TYR A 40 12.01 3.01 -9.55
N LEU A 41 11.76 2.88 -10.86
CA LEU A 41 10.43 2.97 -11.45
C LEU A 41 9.55 1.78 -11.07
N ILE A 42 10.11 0.57 -11.01
CA ILE A 42 9.32 -0.61 -10.60
C ILE A 42 8.95 -0.54 -9.12
N LEU A 43 9.83 -0.02 -8.26
CA LEU A 43 9.52 0.22 -6.85
C LEU A 43 8.48 1.35 -6.68
N ALA A 44 8.53 2.39 -7.51
CA ALA A 44 7.51 3.43 -7.55
C ALA A 44 6.13 2.85 -7.93
N ALA A 45 6.08 1.97 -8.93
CA ALA A 45 4.85 1.31 -9.36
C ALA A 45 4.27 0.41 -8.26
N ALA A 46 5.12 -0.33 -7.54
CA ALA A 46 4.69 -1.15 -6.40
C ALA A 46 4.07 -0.31 -5.27
N GLN A 47 4.70 0.82 -4.91
CA GLN A 47 4.14 1.77 -3.94
C GLN A 47 2.78 2.30 -4.41
N LYS A 48 2.69 2.71 -5.68
CA LYS A 48 1.45 3.24 -6.25
C LYS A 48 0.32 2.21 -6.26
N ALA A 49 0.62 0.95 -6.58
CA ALA A 49 -0.35 -0.13 -6.55
C ALA A 49 -0.90 -0.35 -5.12
N LEU A 50 -0.02 -0.34 -4.11
CA LEU A 50 -0.41 -0.50 -2.72
C LEU A 50 -1.28 0.67 -2.22
N GLU A 51 -0.93 1.90 -2.56
CA GLU A 51 -1.74 3.09 -2.27
C GLU A 51 -3.09 3.06 -2.97
N THR A 52 -3.11 2.63 -4.24
CA THR A 52 -4.34 2.53 -5.03
C THR A 52 -5.27 1.48 -4.43
N ALA A 53 -4.75 0.32 -4.05
CA ALA A 53 -5.51 -0.68 -3.32
C ALA A 53 -6.09 -0.09 -2.02
N ALA A 54 -5.27 0.56 -1.19
CA ALA A 54 -5.74 1.17 0.05
C ALA A 54 -6.87 2.18 -0.21
N TYR A 55 -6.73 3.06 -1.21
CA TYR A 55 -7.78 4.01 -1.57
C TYR A 55 -9.10 3.34 -1.97
N HIS A 56 -9.06 2.28 -2.78
CA HIS A 56 -10.30 1.60 -3.22
C HIS A 56 -11.06 0.92 -2.08
N PHE A 57 -10.37 0.52 -1.01
CA PHE A 57 -10.98 -0.11 0.16
C PHE A 57 -11.29 0.87 1.30
N THR A 58 -10.53 1.95 1.46
CA THR A 58 -10.63 2.86 2.62
C THR A 58 -11.18 4.24 2.28
N ARG A 59 -11.18 4.62 0.99
CA ARG A 59 -11.46 5.98 0.47
C ARG A 59 -10.54 7.08 1.00
N ASP A 60 -9.43 6.71 1.63
CA ASP A 60 -8.40 7.64 2.08
C ASP A 60 -7.35 7.82 0.98
N THR A 61 -7.19 9.04 0.49
CA THR A 61 -6.25 9.39 -0.58
C THR A 61 -4.80 9.51 -0.09
N ALA A 62 -4.59 9.58 1.22
CA ALA A 62 -3.29 9.76 1.86
C ALA A 62 -3.01 8.66 2.91
N PHE A 63 -3.64 7.49 2.81
CA PHE A 63 -3.59 6.42 3.81
C PHE A 63 -2.17 6.08 4.29
N TYR A 64 -1.21 5.97 3.35
CA TYR A 64 0.20 5.73 3.65
C TYR A 64 1.06 6.99 3.71
N SER A 65 0.55 8.10 3.20
CA SER A 65 1.25 9.40 3.10
C SER A 65 1.02 10.29 4.34
N GLY A 66 0.02 9.96 5.17
CA GLY A 66 -0.29 10.67 6.41
C GLY A 66 0.79 10.50 7.48
N LYS A 67 1.12 11.60 8.16
CA LYS A 67 2.01 11.62 9.34
C LYS A 67 1.58 10.54 10.35
N PRO A 68 2.52 9.84 11.02
CA PRO A 68 2.16 9.15 12.26
C PRO A 68 1.52 10.20 13.16
N HIS A 69 0.28 9.97 13.59
CA HIS A 69 -0.31 10.78 14.63
C HIS A 69 0.66 10.72 15.83
N GLY A 70 1.16 11.89 16.22
CA GLY A 70 1.97 12.05 17.43
C GLY A 70 1.18 11.76 18.68
#